data_AF-A0A935Z5R9-F1
#
_entry.id   AF-A0A935Z5R9-F1
#
_cell.length_a   1.000
_cell.length_b   1.000
_cell.length_c   1.000
_cell.angle_alpha   90.00
_cell.angle_beta   90.00
_cell.angle_gamma   90.00
#
_symmetry.space_group_name_H-M   'P 1'
#
loop_
_entity.id
_entity.type
_entity.pdbx_description
1 polymer ?
#
loop_
_entity_poly.entity_id
_entity_poly.type
_entity_poly.pdbx_seq_one_letter_code
_entity_poly.pdbx_strand_id
1 'polypeptide(L)'
;MRRLALPLAAALGLLAAGSACSSSTPGPEASSDDIIGGVDATGAKLNAIGTVGRKGFDGAFDYFCTATLVAPNVVLTAKHCATRDPKSGRTMLDEDDVYFAVGPDSTKPLKTVKVKSVLTAPLHDGGFVSLGSDVAVYFLEEKIEDVTPLRIDGSLLNETKVGSKLTAVGFGIHDRDRNSGQRKAGQLTLQGVSGKPIQRVFPTYEAFTAFIAKHDGEDYVKQQEERLKKFYDMELLKGYEAYLGLGENDAQPCSGDSGGPLLARVGDENVVVAVVSGSFKGRTYPCSVVGEVYASFGPRVDDLFDSAAPECNGVPVWGTCDREGKVATRCVSKKEGPQRVNTIDCSVLGQACWIDAENKAYCDDPEGPAKPSPDGGAPDASDGGPSGDAGPG
;
A
#
# COMPACT_ATOMS: atom_id res chain seq x y z
N MET A 1 59.44 14.74 75.01
CA MET A 1 58.31 14.37 75.89
C MET A 1 57.55 13.25 75.20
N ARG A 2 57.69 11.99 75.66
CA ARG A 2 56.60 11.17 76.27
C ARG A 2 55.30 11.20 75.46
N ARG A 3 54.62 10.12 75.05
CA ARG A 3 54.72 8.66 75.25
C ARG A 3 53.45 8.05 74.57
N LEU A 4 53.52 6.80 74.08
CA LEU A 4 52.40 5.82 73.90
C LEU A 4 51.33 6.09 72.82
N ALA A 5 50.68 5.12 72.15
CA ALA A 5 50.75 3.64 72.09
C ALA A 5 49.95 3.11 70.86
N LEU A 6 50.36 1.94 70.34
CA LEU A 6 49.60 0.97 69.50
C LEU A 6 48.50 0.25 70.33
N PRO A 7 47.69 -0.73 69.84
CA PRO A 7 47.30 -1.21 68.48
C PRO A 7 45.78 -1.54 68.35
N LEU A 8 45.30 -2.07 67.21
CA LEU A 8 44.68 -3.42 67.06
C LEU A 8 43.94 -3.57 65.71
N ALA A 9 44.05 -4.78 65.14
CA ALA A 9 43.59 -5.23 63.84
C ALA A 9 42.08 -5.51 63.74
N ALA A 10 41.54 -5.46 62.52
CA ALA A 10 40.57 -6.43 62.01
C ALA A 10 40.60 -6.45 60.47
N ALA A 11 40.86 -7.64 59.91
CA ALA A 11 40.75 -7.96 58.49
C ALA A 11 39.34 -8.53 58.18
N LEU A 12 38.91 -8.37 56.92
CA LEU A 12 37.85 -9.06 56.13
C LEU A 12 37.17 -7.95 55.28
N GLY A 13 37.01 -7.99 53.96
CA GLY A 13 37.22 -8.96 52.90
C GLY A 13 36.39 -8.51 51.68
N LEU A 14 36.81 -8.94 50.49
CA LEU A 14 36.05 -9.03 49.22
C LEU A 14 35.87 -7.79 48.30
N LEU A 15 36.47 -7.95 47.11
CA LEU A 15 35.97 -7.77 45.74
C LEU A 15 35.48 -6.40 45.21
N ALA A 16 36.33 -5.88 44.31
CA ALA A 16 36.11 -5.74 42.86
C ALA A 16 35.36 -4.52 42.26
N ALA A 17 35.92 -4.16 41.10
CA ALA A 17 35.36 -3.43 39.96
C ALA A 17 35.38 -1.89 40.01
N GLY A 18 36.28 -1.34 39.19
CA GLY A 18 36.36 0.08 38.89
C GLY A 18 35.09 0.58 38.21
N SER A 19 34.58 1.71 38.71
CA SER A 19 33.54 2.49 38.05
C SER A 19 34.15 3.27 36.89
N ALA A 20 34.03 2.73 35.68
CA ALA A 20 34.01 3.53 34.47
C ALA A 20 32.54 3.92 34.20
N CYS A 21 32.13 5.10 34.69
CA CYS A 21 30.86 5.67 34.28
C CYS A 21 31.04 6.34 32.92
N SER A 22 30.55 5.66 31.88
CA SER A 22 30.29 6.20 30.56
C SER A 22 29.43 7.46 30.65
N SER A 23 29.92 8.55 30.06
CA SER A 23 29.10 9.69 29.67
C SER A 23 28.23 9.28 28.48
N SER A 24 26.98 8.92 28.74
CA SER A 24 25.96 8.83 27.69
C SER A 24 25.55 10.24 27.30
N THR A 25 25.95 10.68 26.12
CA THR A 25 25.37 11.86 25.46
C THR A 25 23.89 11.55 25.21
N PRO A 26 22.93 12.36 25.69
CA PRO A 26 21.53 12.20 25.31
C PRO A 26 21.42 12.44 23.80
N GLY A 27 20.80 11.51 23.07
CA GLY A 27 20.31 11.80 21.73
C GLY A 27 19.27 12.93 21.81
N PRO A 28 18.98 13.64 20.70
CA PRO A 28 17.94 14.66 20.71
C PRO A 28 16.62 14.02 21.14
N GLU A 29 16.10 14.43 22.30
CA GLU A 29 14.75 14.10 22.72
C GLU A 29 13.79 14.76 21.73
N ALA A 30 13.10 13.93 20.93
CA ALA A 30 11.97 14.39 20.15
C ALA A 30 10.94 14.92 21.15
N SER A 31 10.75 16.25 21.17
CA SER A 31 9.74 16.86 22.02
C SER A 31 8.37 16.34 21.60
N SER A 32 7.44 16.22 22.55
CA SER A 32 6.05 15.84 22.28
C SER A 32 5.31 16.77 21.29
N ASP A 33 5.94 17.87 20.89
CA ASP A 33 5.39 18.89 19.99
C ASP A 33 5.72 18.61 18.50
N ASP A 34 6.71 17.76 18.18
CA ASP A 34 7.06 17.38 16.82
C ASP A 34 6.47 16.00 16.47
N ILE A 35 5.18 15.99 16.15
CA ILE A 35 4.42 14.77 15.81
C ILE A 35 4.74 14.28 14.38
N ILE A 36 5.67 14.91 13.68
CA ILE A 36 6.05 14.56 12.30
C ILE A 36 7.55 14.29 12.26
N GLY A 37 7.94 13.04 12.46
CA GLY A 37 9.33 12.58 12.61
C GLY A 37 10.09 12.33 11.29
N GLY A 38 9.79 13.06 10.22
CA GLY A 38 10.45 12.92 8.90
C GLY A 38 11.63 13.87 8.69
N VAL A 39 12.47 13.58 7.70
CA VAL A 39 13.56 14.45 7.24
C VAL A 39 13.40 14.85 5.78
N ASP A 40 14.01 15.96 5.39
CA ASP A 40 14.11 16.36 3.98
C ASP A 40 14.82 15.31 3.14
N ALA A 41 14.19 14.93 2.02
CA ALA A 41 14.69 13.89 1.12
C ALA A 41 14.99 14.44 -0.28
N THR A 42 15.74 15.54 -0.37
CA THR A 42 15.93 16.33 -1.60
C THR A 42 16.94 15.74 -2.60
N GLY A 43 17.67 14.70 -2.22
CA GLY A 43 18.75 14.13 -3.04
C GLY A 43 18.28 13.58 -4.39
N ALA A 44 19.07 13.82 -5.44
CA ALA A 44 18.74 13.44 -6.83
C ALA A 44 18.54 11.92 -7.02
N LYS A 45 19.16 11.08 -6.17
CA LYS A 45 18.96 9.62 -6.18
C LYS A 45 17.51 9.20 -5.92
N LEU A 46 16.69 10.09 -5.35
CA LEU A 46 15.27 9.84 -5.09
C LEU A 46 14.36 10.51 -6.12
N ASN A 47 14.89 11.09 -7.22
CA ASN A 47 14.08 11.81 -8.21
C ASN A 47 13.04 10.95 -8.95
N ALA A 48 13.19 9.63 -8.93
CA ALA A 48 12.15 8.72 -9.39
C ALA A 48 10.90 8.77 -8.49
N ILE A 49 11.01 9.23 -7.24
CA ILE A 49 9.88 9.46 -6.34
C ILE A 49 9.44 10.91 -6.50
N GLY A 50 8.25 11.08 -7.07
CA GLY A 50 7.65 12.36 -7.40
C GLY A 50 6.17 12.37 -7.04
N THR A 51 5.38 13.13 -7.78
CA THR A 51 3.95 13.28 -7.52
C THR A 51 3.13 13.15 -8.79
N VAL A 52 1.89 12.68 -8.66
CA VAL A 52 0.87 12.78 -9.72
C VAL A 52 -0.10 13.91 -9.40
N GLY A 53 -0.50 14.61 -10.45
CA GLY A 53 -1.24 15.85 -10.32
C GLY A 53 -1.83 16.32 -11.64
N ARG A 54 -2.40 17.52 -11.59
CA ARG A 54 -3.05 18.21 -12.70
C ARG A 54 -2.39 19.55 -12.92
N LYS A 55 -2.63 20.16 -14.07
CA LYS A 55 -2.26 21.54 -14.31
C LYS A 55 -3.52 22.40 -14.27
N GLY A 56 -3.48 23.47 -13.46
CA GLY A 56 -4.50 24.51 -13.46
C GLY A 56 -4.49 25.29 -14.77
N PHE A 57 -5.51 26.14 -14.96
CA PHE A 57 -5.61 27.01 -16.15
C PHE A 57 -4.44 28.00 -16.28
N ASP A 58 -3.82 28.36 -15.16
CA ASP A 58 -2.61 29.18 -15.07
C ASP A 58 -1.31 28.39 -15.31
N GLY A 59 -1.42 27.09 -15.56
CA GLY A 59 -0.30 26.18 -15.74
C GLY A 59 0.35 25.72 -14.43
N ALA A 60 -0.15 26.17 -13.27
CA ALA A 60 0.35 25.72 -11.97
C ALA A 60 0.08 24.23 -11.78
N PHE A 61 1.06 23.49 -11.27
CA PHE A 61 0.90 22.07 -11.00
C PHE A 61 0.30 21.86 -9.61
N ASP A 62 -0.87 21.22 -9.58
CA ASP A 62 -1.57 20.84 -8.36
C ASP A 62 -1.50 19.33 -8.20
N TYR A 63 -0.75 18.88 -7.20
CA TYR A 63 -0.54 17.46 -6.96
C TYR A 63 -1.60 16.91 -6.02
N PHE A 64 -1.98 15.65 -6.21
CA PHE A 64 -2.96 14.98 -5.33
C PHE A 64 -2.41 13.72 -4.66
N CYS A 65 -1.37 13.09 -5.22
CA CYS A 65 -0.74 11.91 -4.64
C CYS A 65 0.76 11.89 -4.90
N THR A 66 1.47 11.11 -4.07
CA THR A 66 2.84 10.69 -4.35
C THR A 66 2.82 9.55 -5.38
N ALA A 67 3.88 9.44 -6.19
CA ALA A 67 4.06 8.36 -7.13
C ALA A 67 5.53 8.09 -7.43
N THR A 68 5.82 6.91 -8.01
CA THR A 68 7.19 6.46 -8.23
C THR A 68 7.42 5.98 -9.67
N LEU A 69 8.42 6.50 -10.35
CA LEU A 69 8.90 6.00 -11.63
C LEU A 69 9.58 4.63 -11.42
N VAL A 70 9.04 3.58 -12.03
CA VAL A 70 9.48 2.18 -11.88
C VAL A 70 9.92 1.55 -13.20
N ALA A 71 9.63 2.20 -14.33
CA ALA A 71 10.27 2.01 -15.63
C ALA A 71 10.28 3.37 -16.36
N PRO A 72 11.02 3.56 -17.49
CA PRO A 72 11.17 4.87 -18.13
C PRO A 72 9.85 5.60 -18.45
N ASN A 73 8.75 4.87 -18.68
CA ASN A 73 7.42 5.45 -18.89
C ASN A 73 6.35 4.83 -17.98
N VAL A 74 6.71 4.20 -16.87
CA VAL A 74 5.75 3.56 -15.96
C VAL A 74 5.89 4.15 -14.56
N VAL A 75 4.80 4.68 -14.05
CA VAL A 75 4.71 5.33 -12.75
C VAL A 75 3.75 4.55 -11.85
N LEU A 76 4.27 4.02 -10.75
CA LEU A 76 3.55 3.30 -9.71
C LEU A 76 2.90 4.26 -8.72
N THR A 77 1.65 4.01 -8.36
CA THR A 77 0.90 4.73 -7.32
C THR A 77 -0.22 3.85 -6.74
N ALA A 78 -1.08 4.41 -5.89
CA ALA A 78 -2.24 3.72 -5.35
C ALA A 78 -3.44 3.75 -6.32
N LYS A 79 -4.31 2.74 -6.27
CA LYS A 79 -5.51 2.69 -7.12
C LYS A 79 -6.46 3.84 -6.82
N HIS A 80 -6.62 4.23 -5.56
CA HIS A 80 -7.47 5.38 -5.20
C HIS A 80 -6.92 6.72 -5.75
N CYS A 81 -5.61 6.80 -6.06
CA CYS A 81 -5.04 7.95 -6.77
C CYS A 81 -5.34 7.90 -8.27
N ALA A 82 -5.54 6.71 -8.82
CA ALA A 82 -5.80 6.47 -10.24
C ALA A 82 -7.28 6.53 -10.63
N THR A 83 -8.19 6.44 -9.66
CA THR A 83 -9.62 6.27 -9.87
C THR A 83 -10.43 7.43 -9.31
N ARG A 84 -11.53 7.75 -9.98
CA ARG A 84 -12.54 8.68 -9.48
C ARG A 84 -13.65 7.96 -8.76
N ASP A 85 -14.04 6.83 -9.34
CA ASP A 85 -15.10 5.98 -8.83
C ASP A 85 -14.72 4.53 -9.13
N PRO A 86 -14.06 3.86 -8.16
CA PRO A 86 -13.60 2.48 -8.30
C PRO A 86 -14.70 1.49 -8.67
N LYS A 87 -15.96 1.76 -8.29
CA LYS A 87 -17.11 0.87 -8.59
C LYS A 87 -17.52 0.95 -10.05
N SER A 88 -17.44 2.13 -10.64
CA SER A 88 -17.74 2.36 -12.06
C SER A 88 -16.56 2.05 -12.99
N GLY A 89 -15.36 1.86 -12.44
CA GLY A 89 -14.13 1.75 -13.21
C GLY A 89 -13.61 3.09 -13.77
N ARG A 90 -14.27 4.21 -13.45
CA ARG A 90 -13.84 5.54 -13.92
C ARG A 90 -12.49 5.93 -13.34
N THR A 91 -11.64 6.39 -14.24
CA THR A 91 -10.26 6.79 -13.95
C THR A 91 -10.13 8.30 -13.87
N MET A 92 -9.03 8.78 -13.31
CA MET A 92 -8.71 10.21 -13.35
C MET A 92 -8.58 10.77 -14.78
N LEU A 93 -8.26 9.92 -15.77
CA LEU A 93 -8.05 10.32 -17.16
C LEU A 93 -9.35 10.50 -17.95
N ASP A 94 -10.49 10.06 -17.41
CA ASP A 94 -11.79 10.22 -18.09
C ASP A 94 -12.28 11.68 -18.05
N GLU A 95 -11.76 12.48 -17.11
CA GLU A 95 -12.18 13.86 -16.88
C GLU A 95 -11.05 14.87 -17.12
N ASP A 96 -9.81 14.50 -16.80
CA ASP A 96 -8.71 15.44 -16.71
C ASP A 96 -7.39 14.88 -17.25
N ASP A 97 -6.56 15.77 -17.79
CA ASP A 97 -5.17 15.45 -18.05
C ASP A 97 -4.41 15.27 -16.72
N VAL A 98 -3.78 14.11 -16.56
CA VAL A 98 -2.91 13.80 -15.42
C VAL A 98 -1.45 13.90 -15.85
N TYR A 99 -0.60 14.38 -14.95
CA TYR A 99 0.84 14.48 -15.16
C TYR A 99 1.59 13.85 -13.99
N PHE A 100 2.74 13.25 -14.30
CA PHE A 100 3.76 12.90 -13.31
C PHE A 100 4.82 14.00 -13.24
N ALA A 101 5.08 14.47 -12.02
CA ALA A 101 6.05 15.51 -11.73
C ALA A 101 7.27 14.92 -11.02
N VAL A 102 8.45 15.15 -11.60
CA VAL A 102 9.75 14.68 -11.13
C VAL A 102 10.40 15.73 -10.24
N GLY A 103 11.04 15.27 -9.16
CA GLY A 103 11.87 16.11 -8.30
C GLY A 103 11.33 16.22 -6.87
N PRO A 104 12.07 16.89 -5.98
CA PRO A 104 11.77 16.91 -4.54
C PRO A 104 10.75 17.96 -4.10
N ASP A 105 10.30 18.85 -4.99
CA ASP A 105 9.35 19.92 -4.70
C ASP A 105 8.26 19.92 -5.78
N SER A 106 7.04 19.52 -5.40
CA SER A 106 5.91 19.44 -6.33
C SER A 106 5.46 20.82 -6.81
N THR A 107 5.76 21.90 -6.07
CA THR A 107 5.45 23.27 -6.50
C THR A 107 6.43 23.79 -7.55
N LYS A 108 7.62 23.16 -7.65
CA LYS A 108 8.69 23.50 -8.60
C LYS A 108 9.29 22.23 -9.18
N PRO A 109 8.50 21.44 -9.94
CA PRO A 109 8.97 20.18 -10.45
C PRO A 109 10.08 20.39 -11.47
N LEU A 110 11.08 19.51 -11.46
CA LEU A 110 12.18 19.53 -12.43
C LEU A 110 11.67 19.21 -13.84
N LYS A 111 10.64 18.37 -13.93
CA LYS A 111 9.99 17.93 -15.15
C LYS A 111 8.56 17.51 -14.84
N THR A 112 7.64 17.77 -15.76
CA THR A 112 6.29 17.18 -15.74
C THR A 112 6.07 16.43 -17.04
N VAL A 113 5.62 15.18 -16.98
CA VAL A 113 5.32 14.36 -18.16
C VAL A 113 3.85 13.95 -18.11
N LYS A 114 3.15 14.11 -19.23
CA LYS A 114 1.72 13.77 -19.32
C LYS A 114 1.53 12.25 -19.27
N VAL A 115 0.45 11.83 -18.63
CA VAL A 115 0.00 10.45 -18.56
C VAL A 115 -0.84 10.14 -19.81
N LYS A 116 -0.51 9.02 -20.46
CA LYS A 116 -1.19 8.48 -21.64
C LYS A 116 -2.36 7.57 -21.26
N SER A 117 -2.14 6.67 -20.31
CA SER A 117 -3.11 5.66 -19.90
C SER A 117 -2.84 5.18 -18.47
N VAL A 118 -3.78 4.42 -17.92
CA VAL A 118 -3.70 3.87 -16.57
C VAL A 118 -4.16 2.42 -16.55
N LEU A 119 -3.53 1.61 -15.71
CA LEU A 119 -4.01 0.28 -15.35
C LEU A 119 -4.11 0.18 -13.83
N THR A 120 -5.19 -0.42 -13.35
CA THR A 120 -5.44 -0.65 -11.93
C THR A 120 -5.38 -2.14 -11.62
N ALA A 121 -4.89 -2.52 -10.44
CA ALA A 121 -4.84 -3.92 -10.03
C ALA A 121 -6.25 -4.57 -10.02
N PRO A 122 -6.42 -5.80 -10.55
CA PRO A 122 -7.72 -6.39 -10.88
C PRO A 122 -8.39 -7.13 -9.70
N LEU A 123 -8.23 -6.61 -8.48
CA LEU A 123 -8.93 -7.05 -7.26
C LEU A 123 -9.65 -5.84 -6.67
N HIS A 124 -10.98 -5.86 -6.57
CA HIS A 124 -11.78 -4.64 -6.35
C HIS A 124 -12.50 -4.57 -5.00
N ASP A 125 -12.55 -5.67 -4.24
CA ASP A 125 -13.28 -5.76 -2.98
C ASP A 125 -12.36 -6.14 -1.81
N GLY A 126 -12.72 -5.64 -0.62
CA GLY A 126 -11.98 -5.89 0.61
C GLY A 126 -10.83 -4.91 0.86
N GLY A 127 -10.08 -5.18 1.92
CA GLY A 127 -9.00 -4.30 2.38
C GLY A 127 -9.50 -3.03 3.09
N PHE A 128 -8.56 -2.29 3.65
CA PHE A 128 -8.77 -1.10 4.47
C PHE A 128 -9.54 0.00 3.75
N VAL A 129 -9.20 0.24 2.48
CA VAL A 129 -9.88 1.24 1.63
C VAL A 129 -11.04 0.68 0.82
N SER A 130 -11.38 -0.61 1.01
CA SER A 130 -12.45 -1.30 0.26
C SER A 130 -12.24 -1.34 -1.26
N LEU A 131 -10.98 -1.43 -1.70
CA LEU A 131 -10.57 -1.46 -3.11
C LEU A 131 -9.85 -2.76 -3.51
N GLY A 132 -9.86 -3.76 -2.63
CA GLY A 132 -9.06 -4.96 -2.78
C GLY A 132 -7.58 -4.64 -2.79
N SER A 133 -6.94 -4.76 -3.95
CA SER A 133 -5.55 -4.32 -4.13
C SER A 133 -5.51 -2.86 -4.54
N ASP A 134 -5.05 -1.98 -3.64
CA ASP A 134 -4.95 -0.53 -3.87
C ASP A 134 -3.66 -0.14 -4.60
N VAL A 135 -3.41 -0.76 -5.76
CA VAL A 135 -2.24 -0.51 -6.60
C VAL A 135 -2.67 -0.14 -8.03
N ALA A 136 -1.99 0.84 -8.62
CA ALA A 136 -2.16 1.21 -10.02
C ALA A 136 -0.83 1.66 -10.65
N VAL A 137 -0.78 1.60 -11.97
CA VAL A 137 0.31 2.15 -12.77
C VAL A 137 -0.23 3.11 -13.82
N TYR A 138 0.43 4.25 -13.95
CA TYR A 138 0.27 5.19 -15.03
C TYR A 138 1.34 4.95 -16.10
N PHE A 139 0.94 5.01 -17.36
CA PHE A 139 1.85 5.01 -18.50
C PHE A 139 2.04 6.44 -18.98
N LEU A 140 3.28 6.89 -19.10
CA LEU A 140 3.61 8.23 -19.57
C LEU A 140 3.58 8.30 -21.11
N GLU A 141 3.25 9.48 -21.65
CA GLU A 141 3.31 9.76 -23.09
C GLU A 141 4.75 9.71 -23.61
N GLU A 142 5.72 10.11 -22.78
CA GLU A 142 7.14 10.15 -23.10
C GLU A 142 7.97 9.41 -22.04
N LYS A 143 9.10 8.84 -22.47
CA LYS A 143 10.06 8.20 -21.55
C LYS A 143 10.88 9.25 -20.81
N ILE A 144 11.15 8.98 -19.54
CA ILE A 144 12.08 9.71 -18.69
C ILE A 144 13.38 8.90 -18.66
N GLU A 145 14.39 9.34 -19.40
CA GLU A 145 15.68 8.65 -19.57
C GLU A 145 16.78 9.22 -18.63
N ASP A 146 16.56 10.41 -18.08
CA ASP A 146 17.49 11.15 -17.21
C ASP A 146 17.28 10.88 -15.71
N VAL A 147 16.35 10.00 -15.36
CA VAL A 147 16.06 9.56 -13.99
C VAL A 147 16.03 8.04 -13.96
N THR A 148 16.87 7.43 -13.13
CA THR A 148 16.88 5.98 -12.94
C THR A 148 15.61 5.53 -12.22
N PRO A 149 14.76 4.67 -12.82
CA PRO A 149 13.58 4.14 -12.15
C PRO A 149 13.94 3.27 -10.95
N LEU A 150 13.07 3.21 -9.94
CA LEU A 150 13.25 2.30 -8.80
C LEU A 150 12.80 0.88 -9.15
N ARG A 151 13.57 -0.11 -8.68
CA ARG A 151 13.20 -1.51 -8.76
C ARG A 151 12.03 -1.80 -7.81
N ILE A 152 11.14 -2.69 -8.23
CA ILE A 152 10.06 -3.25 -7.41
C ILE A 152 10.45 -4.66 -6.95
N ASP A 153 10.17 -4.98 -5.68
CA ASP A 153 10.31 -6.34 -5.14
C ASP A 153 9.40 -6.54 -3.91
N GLY A 154 8.14 -6.88 -4.15
CA GLY A 154 7.18 -7.12 -3.07
C GLY A 154 7.54 -8.29 -2.16
N SER A 155 8.36 -9.24 -2.64
CA SER A 155 8.76 -10.42 -1.86
C SER A 155 9.60 -10.08 -0.62
N LEU A 156 10.23 -8.89 -0.62
CA LEU A 156 10.98 -8.37 0.51
C LEU A 156 10.09 -7.94 1.68
N LEU A 157 8.78 -7.83 1.49
CA LEU A 157 7.80 -7.52 2.53
C LEU A 157 7.04 -8.79 2.91
N ASN A 158 7.49 -9.45 3.97
CA ASN A 158 6.93 -10.72 4.41
C ASN A 158 6.99 -10.89 5.94
N GLU A 159 6.38 -11.94 6.46
CA GLU A 159 6.26 -12.20 7.91
C GLU A 159 7.62 -12.24 8.65
N THR A 160 8.70 -12.67 7.99
CA THR A 160 10.05 -12.70 8.63
C THR A 160 10.63 -11.31 8.87
N LYS A 161 10.03 -10.27 8.28
CA LYS A 161 10.45 -8.88 8.42
C LYS A 161 9.64 -8.10 9.45
N VAL A 162 8.62 -8.70 10.08
CA VAL A 162 7.85 -8.03 11.13
C VAL A 162 8.79 -7.57 12.26
N GLY A 163 8.64 -6.32 12.67
CA GLY A 163 9.52 -5.62 13.62
C GLY A 163 10.71 -4.89 12.98
N SER A 164 10.97 -5.07 11.68
CA SER A 164 12.01 -4.32 10.98
C SER A 164 11.56 -2.90 10.62
N LYS A 165 12.53 -1.97 10.49
CA LYS A 165 12.30 -0.62 9.99
C LYS A 165 12.44 -0.55 8.48
N LEU A 166 11.46 0.07 7.84
CA LEU A 166 11.41 0.37 6.40
C LEU A 166 11.28 1.89 6.21
N THR A 167 11.58 2.39 5.02
CA THR A 167 11.57 3.84 4.76
C THR A 167 10.36 4.25 3.94
N ALA A 168 9.51 5.09 4.49
CA ALA A 168 8.45 5.77 3.75
C ALA A 168 9.00 7.05 3.13
N VAL A 169 8.61 7.34 1.89
CA VAL A 169 8.95 8.60 1.21
C VAL A 169 7.68 9.17 0.59
N GLY A 170 7.41 10.45 0.81
CA GLY A 170 6.15 11.08 0.42
C GLY A 170 6.23 12.60 0.35
N PHE A 171 5.16 13.18 -0.19
CA PHE A 171 4.96 14.63 -0.35
C PHE A 171 3.78 15.14 0.47
N GLY A 172 3.30 14.35 1.42
CA GLY A 172 2.18 14.70 2.27
C GLY A 172 2.44 15.90 3.18
N ILE A 173 1.42 16.22 3.96
CA ILE A 173 1.50 17.24 5.01
C ILE A 173 2.64 16.88 5.96
N HIS A 174 3.51 17.85 6.26
CA HIS A 174 4.70 17.62 7.08
C HIS A 174 4.87 18.60 8.25
N ASP A 175 3.90 19.46 8.50
CA ASP A 175 3.87 20.31 9.71
C ASP A 175 2.43 20.64 10.14
N ARG A 176 2.32 21.40 11.23
CA ARG A 176 1.04 21.83 11.82
C ARG A 176 0.32 22.88 10.99
N ASP A 177 1.04 23.64 10.18
CA ASP A 177 0.49 24.63 9.25
C ASP A 177 -0.05 23.99 7.97
N ARG A 178 0.07 22.66 7.86
CA ARG A 178 -0.36 21.84 6.73
C ARG A 178 0.44 22.13 5.46
N ASN A 179 1.69 22.55 5.60
CA ASN A 179 2.60 22.63 4.45
C ASN A 179 2.83 21.22 3.91
N SER A 180 2.93 21.14 2.59
CA SER A 180 3.01 19.89 1.85
C SER A 180 3.68 20.14 0.48
N GLY A 181 4.00 19.05 -0.23
CA GLY A 181 4.60 19.16 -1.57
C GLY A 181 6.14 19.19 -1.57
N GLN A 182 6.79 19.19 -0.41
CA GLN A 182 8.22 18.91 -0.31
C GLN A 182 8.43 17.46 0.10
N ARG A 183 9.33 16.77 -0.62
CA ARG A 183 9.60 15.35 -0.39
C ARG A 183 10.26 15.13 0.97
N LYS A 184 9.59 14.36 1.82
CA LYS A 184 10.08 13.90 3.12
C LYS A 184 10.34 12.40 3.10
N ALA A 185 11.21 11.94 3.98
CA ALA A 185 11.42 10.53 4.25
C ALA A 185 11.41 10.25 5.76
N GLY A 186 10.87 9.10 6.15
CA GLY A 186 10.78 8.69 7.55
C GLY A 186 10.86 7.17 7.69
N GLN A 187 11.31 6.69 8.84
CA GLN A 187 11.31 5.26 9.12
C GLN A 187 10.01 4.82 9.79
N LEU A 188 9.49 3.67 9.37
CA LEU A 188 8.33 3.03 9.95
C LEU A 188 8.62 1.56 10.25
N THR A 189 8.10 1.08 11.36
CA THR A 189 8.23 -0.31 11.80
C THR A 189 7.12 -1.15 11.19
N LEU A 190 7.48 -2.31 10.62
CA LEU A 190 6.51 -3.27 10.08
C LEU A 190 5.81 -4.02 11.22
N GLN A 191 4.51 -3.79 11.41
CA GLN A 191 3.71 -4.44 12.46
C GLN A 191 3.09 -5.77 12.00
N GLY A 192 2.82 -5.91 10.70
CA GLY A 192 2.27 -7.14 10.14
C GLY A 192 2.04 -7.07 8.64
N VAL A 193 1.98 -8.24 8.00
CA VAL A 193 1.56 -8.41 6.58
C VAL A 193 0.31 -9.29 6.46
N SER A 194 -0.30 -9.63 7.60
CA SER A 194 -1.55 -10.38 7.72
C SER A 194 -2.16 -10.19 9.12
N GLY A 195 -3.41 -10.64 9.30
CA GLY A 195 -4.10 -10.64 10.58
C GLY A 195 -4.53 -9.24 11.05
N LYS A 196 -4.73 -9.09 12.37
CA LYS A 196 -5.22 -7.85 13.00
C LYS A 196 -4.08 -7.04 13.63
N PRO A 197 -3.46 -6.10 12.92
CA PRO A 197 -2.24 -5.42 13.38
C PRO A 197 -2.48 -4.55 14.61
N ILE A 198 -3.65 -3.92 14.73
CA ILE A 198 -3.96 -3.07 15.89
C ILE A 198 -4.03 -3.90 17.18
N GLN A 199 -4.62 -5.09 17.13
CA GLN A 199 -4.72 -5.99 18.30
C GLN A 199 -3.36 -6.58 18.69
N ARG A 200 -2.42 -6.67 17.72
CA ARG A 200 -1.05 -7.08 17.99
C ARG A 200 -0.29 -6.02 18.76
N VAL A 201 -0.48 -4.74 18.42
CA VAL A 201 0.20 -3.62 19.10
C VAL A 201 -0.50 -3.26 20.42
N PHE A 202 -1.83 -3.30 20.44
CA PHE A 202 -2.67 -3.02 21.61
C PHE A 202 -3.46 -4.28 21.98
N PRO A 203 -3.04 -5.05 23.00
CA PRO A 203 -3.66 -6.33 23.33
C PRO A 203 -5.14 -6.25 23.74
N THR A 204 -5.63 -5.08 24.15
CA THR A 204 -7.04 -4.86 24.49
C THR A 204 -7.57 -3.57 23.86
N TYR A 205 -8.89 -3.53 23.68
CA TYR A 205 -9.57 -2.35 23.12
C TYR A 205 -9.45 -1.13 24.06
N GLU A 206 -9.42 -1.37 25.37
CA GLU A 206 -9.19 -0.33 26.38
C GLU A 206 -7.80 0.28 26.26
N ALA A 207 -6.76 -0.53 26.01
CA ALA A 207 -5.41 -0.02 25.78
C ALA A 207 -5.34 0.83 24.51
N PHE A 208 -5.99 0.39 23.43
CA PHE A 208 -6.08 1.14 22.19
C PHE A 208 -6.83 2.48 22.37
N THR A 209 -7.99 2.47 23.01
CA THR A 209 -8.81 3.68 23.22
C THR A 209 -8.18 4.65 24.21
N ALA A 210 -7.49 4.16 25.25
CA ALA A 210 -6.69 5.00 26.15
C ALA A 210 -5.54 5.71 25.40
N PHE A 211 -4.90 5.02 24.45
CA PHE A 211 -3.91 5.66 23.57
C PHE A 211 -4.56 6.77 22.73
N ILE A 212 -5.68 6.50 22.07
CA ILE A 212 -6.40 7.53 21.29
C ILE A 212 -6.83 8.71 22.17
N ALA A 213 -7.36 8.45 23.37
CA ALA A 213 -7.80 9.49 24.31
C ALA A 213 -6.67 10.46 24.69
N LYS A 214 -5.42 9.96 24.80
CA LYS A 214 -4.24 10.82 25.04
C LYS A 214 -3.99 11.83 23.92
N HIS A 215 -4.37 11.50 22.68
CA HIS A 215 -4.12 12.34 21.50
C HIS A 215 -5.34 13.18 21.08
N ASP A 216 -6.55 12.62 21.17
CA ASP A 216 -7.79 13.24 20.64
C ASP A 216 -8.87 13.51 21.70
N GLY A 217 -8.65 13.11 22.95
CA GLY A 217 -9.58 13.32 24.07
C GLY A 217 -10.60 12.20 24.29
N GLU A 218 -11.03 12.07 25.54
CA GLU A 218 -12.03 11.07 25.98
C GLU A 218 -13.41 11.27 25.32
N ASP A 219 -13.79 12.51 25.02
CA ASP A 219 -15.04 12.81 24.34
C ASP A 219 -15.04 12.31 22.89
N TYR A 220 -13.89 12.40 22.20
CA TYR A 220 -13.74 11.89 20.85
C TYR A 220 -13.87 10.37 20.83
N VAL A 221 -13.23 9.67 21.76
CA VAL A 221 -13.33 8.21 21.88
C VAL A 221 -14.79 7.78 22.03
N LYS A 222 -15.55 8.43 22.92
CA LYS A 222 -16.99 8.13 23.12
C LYS A 222 -17.82 8.41 21.87
N GLN A 223 -17.55 9.52 21.17
CA GLN A 223 -18.28 9.87 19.94
C GLN A 223 -17.97 8.95 18.76
N GLN A 224 -16.80 8.31 18.76
CA GLN A 224 -16.30 7.50 17.64
C GLN A 224 -16.19 6.01 17.97
N GLU A 225 -16.85 5.53 19.03
CA GLU A 225 -16.71 4.17 19.55
C GLU A 225 -16.86 3.10 18.45
N GLU A 226 -17.92 3.14 17.65
CA GLU A 226 -18.13 2.18 16.56
C GLU A 226 -17.02 2.22 15.50
N ARG A 227 -16.54 3.43 15.16
CA ARG A 227 -15.47 3.62 14.18
C ARG A 227 -14.14 3.10 14.73
N LEU A 228 -13.85 3.35 16.00
CA LEU A 228 -12.65 2.88 16.70
C LEU A 228 -12.67 1.36 16.87
N LYS A 229 -13.83 0.78 17.20
CA LYS A 229 -14.00 -0.67 17.29
C LYS A 229 -13.79 -1.35 15.94
N LYS A 230 -14.40 -0.82 14.87
CA LYS A 230 -14.18 -1.33 13.51
C LYS A 230 -12.70 -1.26 13.11
N PHE A 231 -12.01 -0.18 13.46
CA PHE A 231 -10.58 -0.03 13.19
C PHE A 231 -9.72 -0.97 14.04
N TYR A 232 -10.04 -1.14 15.33
CA TYR A 232 -9.35 -2.09 16.21
C TYR A 232 -9.51 -3.54 15.74
N ASP A 233 -10.67 -3.88 15.18
CA ASP A 233 -10.96 -5.19 14.60
C ASP A 233 -10.54 -5.36 13.14
N MET A 234 -9.91 -4.34 12.53
CA MET A 234 -9.50 -4.43 11.14
C MET A 234 -8.55 -5.60 10.92
N GLU A 235 -8.74 -6.31 9.82
CA GLU A 235 -7.89 -7.40 9.37
C GLU A 235 -7.27 -7.03 8.03
N LEU A 236 -5.95 -7.21 7.91
CA LEU A 236 -5.23 -6.96 6.68
C LEU A 236 -5.67 -7.96 5.61
N LEU A 237 -5.92 -7.46 4.41
CA LEU A 237 -6.17 -8.29 3.25
C LEU A 237 -4.91 -9.12 2.92
N LYS A 238 -4.99 -10.41 3.23
CA LYS A 238 -3.85 -11.33 3.13
C LYS A 238 -3.19 -11.29 1.75
N GLY A 239 -1.90 -10.96 1.75
CA GLY A 239 -1.08 -10.89 0.53
C GLY A 239 -1.24 -9.60 -0.28
N TYR A 240 -2.07 -8.65 0.16
CA TYR A 240 -2.31 -7.38 -0.52
C TYR A 240 -2.18 -6.15 0.40
N GLU A 241 -2.06 -6.36 1.71
CA GLU A 241 -1.87 -5.27 2.66
C GLU A 241 -0.75 -5.56 3.67
N ALA A 242 -0.14 -4.49 4.16
CA ALA A 242 0.79 -4.49 5.27
C ALA A 242 0.51 -3.29 6.18
N TYR A 243 0.84 -3.41 7.46
CA TYR A 243 0.65 -2.36 8.45
C TYR A 243 1.99 -1.86 8.99
N LEU A 244 2.18 -0.54 8.98
CA LEU A 244 3.42 0.10 9.38
C LEU A 244 3.19 1.27 10.34
N GLY A 245 4.21 1.58 11.14
CA GLY A 245 4.19 2.65 12.15
C GLY A 245 4.08 2.08 13.57
N LEU A 246 3.84 2.95 14.55
CA LEU A 246 3.74 2.61 15.99
C LEU A 246 5.01 1.98 16.61
N GLY A 247 6.12 1.92 15.88
CA GLY A 247 7.42 1.60 16.44
C GLY A 247 8.02 2.78 17.19
N GLU A 248 9.03 2.48 18.01
CA GLU A 248 9.77 3.51 18.75
C GLU A 248 10.49 4.45 17.77
N ASN A 249 10.24 5.75 17.92
CA ASN A 249 10.80 6.82 17.06
C ASN A 249 10.46 6.64 15.57
N ASP A 250 9.34 6.01 15.25
CA ASP A 250 8.81 5.99 13.89
C ASP A 250 8.35 7.39 13.49
N ALA A 251 8.44 7.67 12.19
CA ALA A 251 7.77 8.80 11.56
C ALA A 251 6.24 8.56 11.50
N GLN A 252 5.50 9.57 11.04
CA GLN A 252 4.05 9.56 11.03
C GLN A 252 3.56 9.70 9.59
N PRO A 253 2.62 8.84 9.16
CA PRO A 253 2.04 8.92 7.84
C PRO A 253 0.96 10.00 7.78
N CYS A 254 0.93 10.78 6.69
CA CYS A 254 0.14 11.98 6.59
C CYS A 254 -0.73 12.05 5.32
N SER A 255 -1.72 12.95 5.30
CA SER A 255 -2.50 13.21 4.07
C SER A 255 -1.58 13.68 2.94
N GLY A 256 -1.74 13.08 1.75
CA GLY A 256 -0.93 13.37 0.57
C GLY A 256 0.25 12.41 0.34
N ASP A 257 0.55 11.54 1.30
CA ASP A 257 1.54 10.46 1.12
C ASP A 257 1.01 9.29 0.28
N SER A 258 -0.30 9.23 0.05
CA SER A 258 -0.99 8.27 -0.81
C SER A 258 -0.23 7.97 -2.11
N GLY A 259 -0.04 6.68 -2.41
CA GLY A 259 0.73 6.20 -3.55
C GLY A 259 2.25 6.31 -3.42
N GLY A 260 2.75 6.88 -2.32
CA GLY A 260 4.18 6.96 -2.02
C GLY A 260 4.80 5.59 -1.75
N PRO A 261 6.07 5.38 -2.11
CA PRO A 261 6.69 4.07 -1.97
C PRO A 261 7.10 3.79 -0.53
N LEU A 262 6.92 2.54 -0.13
CA LEU A 262 7.66 1.95 0.98
C LEU A 262 8.94 1.31 0.44
N LEU A 263 10.08 1.69 1.01
CA LEU A 263 11.39 1.27 0.53
C LEU A 263 12.05 0.30 1.51
N ALA A 264 12.50 -0.83 0.97
CA ALA A 264 13.48 -1.69 1.60
C ALA A 264 14.88 -1.38 1.05
N ARG A 265 15.90 -1.52 1.89
CA ARG A 265 17.29 -1.32 1.54
C ARG A 265 17.93 -2.66 1.19
N VAL A 266 18.45 -2.81 -0.04
CA VAL A 266 19.17 -4.02 -0.49
C VAL A 266 20.53 -3.60 -1.02
N GLY A 267 21.62 -3.99 -0.33
CA GLY A 267 22.98 -3.58 -0.70
C GLY A 267 23.11 -2.06 -0.67
N ASP A 268 23.30 -1.41 -1.84
CA ASP A 268 23.34 0.05 -2.04
C ASP A 268 22.12 0.69 -2.72
N GLU A 269 21.08 -0.12 -2.95
CA GLU A 269 19.84 0.30 -3.59
C GLU A 269 18.65 0.43 -2.63
N ASN A 270 17.73 1.32 -3.01
CA ASN A 270 16.37 1.36 -2.47
C ASN A 270 15.45 0.58 -3.41
N VAL A 271 14.58 -0.25 -2.85
CA VAL A 271 13.67 -1.12 -3.60
C VAL A 271 12.26 -0.87 -3.10
N VAL A 272 11.32 -0.63 -4.01
CA VAL A 272 9.90 -0.43 -3.68
C VAL A 272 9.28 -1.77 -3.33
N VAL A 273 8.69 -1.88 -2.14
CA VAL A 273 8.07 -3.13 -1.66
C VAL A 273 6.56 -3.04 -1.45
N ALA A 274 6.03 -1.82 -1.35
CA ALA A 274 4.60 -1.53 -1.25
C ALA A 274 4.35 -0.04 -1.58
N VAL A 275 3.09 0.36 -1.69
CA VAL A 275 2.67 1.77 -1.82
C VAL A 275 1.73 2.17 -0.68
N VAL A 276 1.78 3.43 -0.26
CA VAL A 276 0.86 3.98 0.74
C VAL A 276 -0.58 3.86 0.24
N SER A 277 -1.44 3.19 1.02
CA SER A 277 -2.86 3.02 0.70
C SER A 277 -3.74 3.94 1.54
N GLY A 278 -3.63 3.86 2.87
CA GLY A 278 -4.41 4.74 3.72
C GLY A 278 -4.20 4.52 5.20
N SER A 279 -4.57 5.53 5.98
CA SER A 279 -4.37 5.55 7.42
C SER A 279 -5.60 6.05 8.16
N PHE A 280 -5.74 5.62 9.41
CA PHE A 280 -6.75 6.16 10.31
C PHE A 280 -6.29 7.51 10.85
N LYS A 281 -7.07 8.57 10.60
CA LYS A 281 -6.79 9.90 11.15
C LYS A 281 -7.79 10.25 12.25
N GLY A 282 -7.23 10.76 13.33
CA GLY A 282 -7.95 11.29 14.49
C GLY A 282 -8.61 12.63 14.20
N ARG A 283 -8.97 13.34 15.27
CA ARG A 283 -9.53 14.70 15.17
C ARG A 283 -8.44 15.76 15.01
N THR A 284 -7.32 15.55 15.71
CA THR A 284 -6.38 16.64 16.01
C THR A 284 -5.34 16.85 14.93
N TYR A 285 -4.88 15.76 14.30
CA TYR A 285 -3.72 15.79 13.41
C TYR A 285 -4.06 15.39 11.98
N PRO A 286 -3.45 16.04 10.97
CA PRO A 286 -3.54 15.60 9.57
C PRO A 286 -2.78 14.27 9.31
N CYS A 287 -1.93 13.87 10.26
CA CYS A 287 -1.17 12.65 10.26
C CYS A 287 -1.79 11.62 11.21
N SER A 288 -1.62 10.34 10.88
CA SER A 288 -2.05 9.25 11.74
C SER A 288 -1.06 9.06 12.89
N VAL A 289 -1.59 9.00 14.10
CA VAL A 289 -0.84 8.61 15.30
C VAL A 289 -0.83 7.10 15.53
N VAL A 290 -1.56 6.35 14.69
CA VAL A 290 -1.72 4.90 14.81
C VAL A 290 -1.04 4.11 13.70
N GLY A 291 -0.29 4.75 12.81
CA GLY A 291 0.34 4.09 11.66
C GLY A 291 -0.56 4.06 10.43
N GLU A 292 -0.21 3.22 9.47
CA GLU A 292 -0.76 3.24 8.11
C GLU A 292 -0.77 1.87 7.44
N VAL A 293 -1.75 1.69 6.56
CA VAL A 293 -1.86 0.56 5.66
C VAL A 293 -1.15 0.86 4.35
N TYR A 294 -0.32 -0.08 3.93
CA TYR A 294 0.34 -0.10 2.64
C TYR A 294 -0.25 -1.21 1.78
N ALA A 295 -0.47 -0.93 0.50
CA ALA A 295 -0.85 -1.95 -0.48
C ALA A 295 0.40 -2.71 -0.94
N SER A 296 0.44 -4.01 -0.63
CA SER A 296 1.52 -4.92 -1.01
C SER A 296 1.23 -5.61 -2.34
N PHE A 297 2.27 -6.23 -2.92
CA PHE A 297 2.25 -6.74 -4.28
C PHE A 297 1.94 -8.25 -4.31
N GLY A 298 0.67 -8.60 -4.12
CA GLY A 298 0.21 -9.98 -4.27
C GLY A 298 0.23 -10.45 -5.74
N PRO A 299 -0.10 -11.73 -6.02
CA PRO A 299 0.03 -12.32 -7.35
C PRO A 299 -0.72 -11.57 -8.47
N ARG A 300 -1.87 -10.97 -8.15
CA ARG A 300 -2.65 -10.17 -9.12
C ARG A 300 -2.02 -8.82 -9.43
N VAL A 301 -1.15 -8.33 -8.54
CA VAL A 301 -0.32 -7.14 -8.79
C VAL A 301 0.91 -7.51 -9.61
N ASP A 302 1.46 -8.73 -9.45
CA ASP A 302 2.50 -9.22 -10.39
C ASP A 302 1.99 -9.20 -11.83
N ASP A 303 0.75 -9.62 -12.06
CA ASP A 303 0.12 -9.59 -13.39
C ASP A 303 -0.02 -8.15 -13.92
N LEU A 304 -0.27 -7.17 -13.04
CA LEU A 304 -0.27 -5.74 -13.39
C LEU A 304 1.13 -5.28 -13.82
N PHE A 305 2.18 -5.68 -13.10
CA PHE A 305 3.56 -5.34 -13.48
C PHE A 305 4.00 -6.04 -14.76
N ASP A 306 3.57 -7.27 -14.99
CA ASP A 306 3.77 -7.95 -16.26
C ASP A 306 3.04 -7.24 -17.41
N SER A 307 1.83 -6.73 -17.17
CA SER A 307 1.09 -5.90 -18.13
C SER A 307 1.81 -4.59 -18.47
N ALA A 308 2.64 -4.09 -17.55
CA ALA A 308 3.45 -2.89 -17.73
C ALA A 308 4.78 -3.14 -18.45
N ALA A 309 5.09 -4.38 -18.81
CA ALA A 309 6.29 -4.70 -19.57
C ALA A 309 6.24 -4.05 -20.98
N PRO A 310 7.41 -3.66 -21.54
CA PRO A 310 7.48 -3.07 -22.88
C PRO A 310 6.79 -3.90 -23.97
N GLU A 311 6.89 -5.22 -23.87
CA GLU A 311 6.31 -6.19 -24.82
C GLU A 311 4.78 -6.24 -24.74
N CYS A 312 4.21 -5.86 -23.59
CA CYS A 312 2.77 -5.78 -23.36
C CYS A 312 2.20 -4.41 -23.71
N ASN A 313 3.01 -3.33 -23.65
CA ASN A 313 2.61 -1.96 -23.98
C ASN A 313 1.29 -1.52 -23.31
N GLY A 314 1.10 -1.91 -22.04
CA GLY A 314 -0.11 -1.59 -21.28
C GLY A 314 -1.34 -2.43 -21.64
N VAL A 315 -1.20 -3.49 -22.44
CA VAL A 315 -2.25 -4.50 -22.59
C VAL A 315 -2.28 -5.37 -21.34
N PRO A 316 -3.43 -5.49 -20.65
CA PRO A 316 -3.52 -6.26 -19.41
C PRO A 316 -3.33 -7.75 -19.64
N VAL A 317 -2.66 -8.41 -18.69
CA VAL A 317 -2.49 -9.87 -18.65
C VAL A 317 -3.84 -10.60 -18.53
N TRP A 318 -4.78 -10.02 -17.77
CA TRP A 318 -6.15 -10.54 -17.67
C TRP A 318 -6.98 -10.28 -18.94
N GLY A 319 -6.53 -9.38 -19.81
CA GLY A 319 -7.15 -9.13 -21.11
C GLY A 319 -8.34 -8.17 -21.11
N THR A 320 -8.79 -7.87 -22.33
CA THR A 320 -9.94 -7.02 -22.63
C THR A 320 -10.73 -7.61 -23.78
N CYS A 321 -12.04 -7.38 -23.79
CA CYS A 321 -12.86 -7.57 -24.98
C CYS A 321 -12.96 -6.26 -25.78
N ASP A 322 -13.01 -6.38 -27.09
CA ASP A 322 -13.38 -5.25 -27.95
C ASP A 322 -14.87 -4.88 -27.77
N ARG A 323 -15.26 -3.74 -28.35
CA ARG A 323 -16.63 -3.21 -28.19
C ARG A 323 -17.70 -4.12 -28.79
N GLU A 324 -17.34 -4.91 -29.79
CA GLU A 324 -18.27 -5.87 -30.42
C GLU A 324 -18.39 -7.17 -29.65
N GLY A 325 -17.57 -7.39 -28.61
CA GLY A 325 -17.55 -8.63 -27.85
C GLY A 325 -17.11 -9.82 -28.69
N LYS A 326 -16.22 -9.62 -29.65
CA LYS A 326 -15.73 -10.67 -30.57
C LYS A 326 -14.26 -10.98 -30.35
N VAL A 327 -13.47 -9.99 -29.98
CA VAL A 327 -12.02 -10.11 -29.94
C VAL A 327 -11.52 -9.97 -28.52
N ALA A 328 -10.88 -11.02 -27.99
CA ALA A 328 -10.16 -10.96 -26.74
C ALA A 328 -8.69 -10.62 -27.01
N THR A 329 -8.19 -9.55 -26.38
CA THR A 329 -6.78 -9.15 -26.45
C THR A 329 -6.18 -9.14 -25.05
N ARG A 330 -5.04 -9.80 -24.86
CA ARG A 330 -4.33 -9.85 -23.56
C ARG A 330 -2.83 -9.93 -23.73
N CYS A 331 -2.08 -9.64 -22.68
CA CYS A 331 -0.66 -9.98 -22.65
C CYS A 331 -0.42 -11.37 -22.05
N VAL A 332 0.57 -12.08 -22.58
CA VAL A 332 1.12 -13.30 -21.96
C VAL A 332 1.96 -12.91 -20.75
N SER A 333 1.66 -13.45 -19.57
CA SER A 333 2.44 -13.21 -18.36
C SER A 333 3.79 -13.92 -18.41
N LYS A 334 4.77 -13.49 -17.61
CA LYS A 334 6.06 -14.19 -17.49
C LYS A 334 5.92 -15.62 -16.98
N LYS A 335 4.87 -15.88 -16.19
CA LYS A 335 4.55 -17.21 -15.64
C LYS A 335 4.02 -18.15 -16.73
N GLU A 336 3.39 -17.62 -17.78
CA GLU A 336 2.84 -18.39 -18.89
C GLU A 336 3.86 -18.63 -20.02
N GLY A 337 4.68 -17.62 -20.33
CA GLY A 337 5.69 -17.73 -21.39
C GLY A 337 6.34 -16.39 -21.75
N PRO A 338 7.00 -16.30 -22.92
CA PRO A 338 7.55 -15.04 -23.41
C PRO A 338 6.47 -13.97 -23.53
N GLN A 339 6.69 -12.82 -22.89
CA GLN A 339 5.71 -11.73 -22.88
C GLN A 339 5.47 -11.22 -24.29
N ARG A 340 4.21 -11.16 -24.68
CA ARG A 340 3.73 -10.60 -25.93
C ARG A 340 2.23 -10.37 -25.86
N VAL A 341 1.74 -9.42 -26.64
CA VAL A 341 0.31 -9.26 -26.88
C VAL A 341 -0.19 -10.44 -27.73
N ASN A 342 -1.27 -11.05 -27.27
CA ASN A 342 -2.00 -12.09 -27.97
C ASN A 342 -3.45 -11.66 -28.19
N THR A 343 -3.99 -12.00 -29.35
CA THR A 343 -5.35 -11.66 -29.77
C THR A 343 -6.03 -12.91 -30.32
N ILE A 344 -7.26 -13.16 -29.89
CA ILE A 344 -8.12 -14.22 -30.41
C ILE A 344 -9.46 -13.63 -30.84
N ASP A 345 -9.86 -13.94 -32.07
CA ASP A 345 -11.21 -13.69 -32.57
C ASP A 345 -12.09 -14.86 -32.14
N CYS A 346 -12.91 -14.66 -31.11
CA CYS A 346 -13.80 -15.69 -30.56
C CYS A 346 -14.84 -16.17 -31.58
N SER A 347 -15.15 -15.36 -32.61
CA SER A 347 -16.16 -15.72 -33.61
C SER A 347 -15.74 -16.90 -34.48
N VAL A 348 -14.44 -17.17 -34.61
CA VAL A 348 -13.93 -18.36 -35.34
C VAL A 348 -14.25 -19.66 -34.60
N LEU A 349 -14.55 -19.58 -33.31
CA LEU A 349 -15.01 -20.68 -32.47
C LEU A 349 -16.55 -20.73 -32.37
N GLY A 350 -17.27 -19.80 -33.02
CA GLY A 350 -18.71 -19.62 -32.81
C GLY A 350 -19.06 -18.96 -31.46
N GLN A 351 -18.09 -18.29 -30.83
CA GLN A 351 -18.17 -17.77 -29.47
C GLN A 351 -18.09 -16.23 -29.43
N ALA A 352 -18.45 -15.66 -28.28
CA ALA A 352 -18.27 -14.26 -27.94
C ALA A 352 -17.14 -14.09 -26.91
N CYS A 353 -16.55 -12.90 -26.88
CA CYS A 353 -15.62 -12.49 -25.84
C CYS A 353 -16.40 -12.03 -24.61
N TRP A 354 -16.06 -12.62 -23.46
CA TRP A 354 -16.65 -12.33 -22.16
C TRP A 354 -15.58 -11.89 -21.16
N ILE A 355 -16.01 -11.16 -20.13
CA ILE A 355 -15.22 -10.82 -18.96
C ILE A 355 -15.83 -11.54 -17.75
N ASP A 356 -15.05 -12.33 -17.03
CA ASP A 356 -15.51 -13.07 -15.85
C ASP A 356 -15.60 -12.18 -14.59
N ALA A 357 -16.03 -12.76 -13.48
CA ALA A 357 -16.14 -12.07 -12.20
C ALA A 357 -14.78 -11.61 -11.65
N GLU A 358 -13.69 -12.22 -12.10
CA GLU A 358 -12.31 -11.82 -11.81
C GLU A 358 -11.73 -10.85 -12.86
N ASN A 359 -12.57 -10.22 -13.69
CA ASN A 359 -12.17 -9.27 -14.74
C ASN A 359 -11.23 -9.85 -15.80
N LYS A 360 -11.27 -11.16 -16.06
CA LYS A 360 -10.45 -11.80 -17.07
C LYS A 360 -11.25 -12.04 -18.36
N ALA A 361 -10.63 -11.74 -19.49
CA ALA A 361 -11.18 -11.97 -20.82
C ALA A 361 -11.04 -13.43 -21.27
N TYR A 362 -12.11 -13.97 -21.82
CA TYR A 362 -12.17 -15.34 -22.35
C TYR A 362 -13.18 -15.45 -23.51
N CYS A 363 -13.06 -16.49 -24.34
CA CYS A 363 -14.07 -16.82 -25.35
C CYS A 363 -15.02 -17.86 -24.79
N ASP A 364 -16.33 -17.64 -24.93
CA ASP A 364 -17.37 -18.56 -24.51
C ASP A 364 -18.63 -18.38 -25.35
N ASP A 365 -19.58 -19.30 -25.20
CA ASP A 365 -20.80 -19.31 -26.00
C ASP A 365 -21.57 -17.97 -25.88
N PRO A 366 -22.25 -17.50 -26.95
CA PRO A 366 -22.92 -16.19 -26.97
C PRO A 366 -24.09 -16.08 -25.98
N GLU A 367 -24.65 -17.21 -25.56
CA GLU A 367 -25.55 -17.31 -24.43
C GLU A 367 -24.67 -17.60 -23.21
N GLY A 368 -24.18 -16.54 -22.54
CA GLY A 368 -23.18 -16.67 -21.47
C GLY A 368 -23.57 -17.64 -20.35
N PRO A 369 -22.63 -18.01 -19.46
CA PRO A 369 -22.87 -19.01 -18.42
C PRO A 369 -24.09 -18.63 -17.58
N ALA A 370 -24.96 -19.62 -17.31
CA ALA A 370 -26.14 -19.43 -16.48
C ALA A 370 -25.76 -18.74 -15.16
N LYS A 371 -26.40 -17.60 -14.86
CA LYS A 371 -26.22 -16.93 -13.56
C LYS A 371 -26.45 -17.96 -12.45
N PRO A 372 -25.59 -18.04 -11.42
CA PRO A 372 -25.87 -18.89 -10.28
C PRO A 372 -27.23 -18.50 -9.69
N SER A 373 -28.14 -19.48 -9.61
CA SER A 373 -29.45 -19.31 -9.01
C SER A 373 -29.28 -18.97 -7.52
N PRO A 374 -30.07 -18.04 -6.93
CA PRO A 374 -29.98 -17.70 -5.51
C PRO A 374 -30.26 -18.87 -4.56
N ASP A 375 -30.88 -19.94 -5.05
CA ASP A 375 -31.31 -21.07 -4.23
C ASP A 375 -30.33 -22.24 -4.35
N GLY A 376 -29.30 -22.20 -3.51
CA GLY A 376 -28.54 -23.38 -3.13
C GLY A 376 -29.41 -24.33 -2.31
N GLY A 377 -30.30 -25.08 -2.99
CA GLY A 377 -30.98 -26.23 -2.42
C GLY A 377 -30.04 -27.44 -2.45
N ALA A 378 -29.71 -27.97 -1.28
CA ALA A 378 -28.92 -29.18 -1.12
C ALA A 378 -29.52 -30.37 -1.90
N PRO A 379 -28.69 -31.32 -2.38
CA PRO A 379 -29.20 -32.50 -3.08
C PRO A 379 -29.89 -33.45 -2.10
N ASP A 380 -31.16 -33.74 -2.35
CA ASP A 380 -31.88 -34.85 -1.71
C ASP A 380 -31.18 -36.16 -2.12
N ALA A 381 -30.53 -36.78 -1.14
CA ALA A 381 -29.94 -38.09 -1.23
C ALA A 381 -30.82 -39.06 -0.44
N SER A 382 -31.63 -39.85 -1.15
CA SER A 382 -32.18 -41.17 -0.76
C SER A 382 -33.41 -41.44 -1.62
N ASP A 383 -33.70 -42.61 -2.15
CA ASP A 383 -33.00 -43.88 -2.34
C ASP A 383 -34.03 -44.78 -3.03
N GLY A 384 -33.58 -45.81 -3.75
CA GLY A 384 -34.23 -47.13 -3.62
C GLY A 384 -35.58 -47.43 -4.27
N GLY A 385 -35.57 -47.65 -5.59
CA GLY A 385 -35.99 -48.94 -6.18
C GLY A 385 -37.49 -49.26 -6.42
N PRO A 386 -37.80 -50.22 -7.33
CA PRO A 386 -39.13 -50.45 -7.87
C PRO A 386 -39.84 -51.69 -7.29
N SER A 387 -41.16 -51.61 -7.13
CA SER A 387 -42.18 -52.69 -7.05
C SER A 387 -43.42 -52.02 -6.47
N GLY A 388 -44.66 -52.23 -6.89
CA GLY A 388 -45.33 -53.42 -7.38
C GLY A 388 -46.73 -53.35 -6.75
N ASP A 389 -47.75 -53.32 -7.60
CA ASP A 389 -49.18 -53.67 -7.40
C ASP A 389 -49.93 -53.53 -6.05
N ALA A 390 -51.21 -53.17 -6.26
CA ALA A 390 -52.42 -53.57 -5.56
C ALA A 390 -52.95 -52.75 -4.36
N GLY A 391 -54.15 -52.18 -4.58
CA GLY A 391 -55.29 -52.39 -3.67
C GLY A 391 -55.89 -51.14 -3.02
N PRO A 392 -57.20 -50.86 -3.22
CA PRO A 392 -57.87 -49.71 -2.61
C PRO A 392 -58.51 -50.07 -1.26
N GLY A 393 -58.55 -49.09 -0.35
CA GLY A 393 -59.29 -49.12 0.90
C GLY A 393 -59.43 -47.71 1.45
#